data_AF-A0A9D7D180-F1
#
_entry.id   AF-A0A9D7D180-F1
#
_cell.length_a   1.000
_cell.length_b   1.000
_cell.length_c   1.000
_cell.angle_alpha   90.00
_cell.angle_beta   90.00
_cell.angle_gamma   90.00
#
_symmetry.space_group_name_H-M   'P 1'
#
loop_
_entity.id
_entity.type
_entity.pdbx_description
1 polymer ?
#
loop_
_entity_poly.entity_id
_entity_poly.type
_entity_poly.pdbx_seq_one_letter_code
_entity_poly.pdbx_strand_id
1 'polypeptide(L)'
;MEIESCSTCGGDGRIMNAFGSYTSCPSCRGSGRRAPDEPTFRDVTKTKPSHHAAARQAAAVGKPKWPSTGEGDKLAKQVQESTLCTAEVKTRLIQEIIDYEASHGNCTQTFIKKIRKQVVPRAT
;
A
#
# COMPACT_ATOMS: atom_id res chain seq x y z
N MET A 1 -0.88 -43.10 29.97
CA MET A 1 -0.79 -41.86 29.19
C MET A 1 -2.05 -41.07 29.45
N GLU A 2 -2.02 -40.21 30.46
CA GLU A 2 -3.16 -39.37 30.82
C GLU A 2 -3.11 -38.12 29.95
N ILE A 3 -4.18 -37.88 29.20
CA ILE A 3 -4.28 -36.75 28.29
C ILE A 3 -4.70 -35.56 29.13
N GLU A 4 -3.72 -34.73 29.51
CA GLU A 4 -4.00 -33.54 30.32
C GLU A 4 -4.93 -32.58 29.57
N SER A 5 -6.06 -32.25 30.21
CA SER A 5 -7.00 -31.25 29.71
C SER A 5 -6.33 -29.87 29.63
N CYS A 6 -6.72 -29.07 28.65
CA CYS A 6 -6.20 -27.70 28.53
C CYS A 6 -6.61 -26.87 29.75
N SER A 7 -5.63 -26.33 30.49
CA SER A 7 -5.87 -25.52 31.69
C SER A 7 -6.66 -24.23 31.42
N THR A 8 -6.63 -23.71 30.19
CA THR A 8 -7.30 -22.46 29.83
C THR A 8 -8.79 -22.62 29.53
N CYS A 9 -9.20 -23.75 28.94
CA CYS A 9 -10.59 -23.99 28.57
C CYS A 9 -11.20 -25.23 29.27
N GLY A 10 -10.51 -25.82 30.24
CA GLY A 10 -10.97 -26.98 31.01
C GLY A 10 -11.15 -28.30 30.24
N GLY A 11 -10.98 -28.31 28.92
CA GLY A 11 -11.32 -29.46 28.07
C GLY A 11 -12.21 -29.11 26.87
N ASP A 12 -12.90 -27.98 26.91
CA ASP A 12 -13.98 -27.68 25.95
C ASP A 12 -13.50 -27.19 24.57
N GLY A 13 -12.22 -26.83 24.46
CA GLY A 13 -11.62 -26.25 23.26
C GLY A 13 -12.14 -24.84 22.92
N ARG A 14 -13.07 -24.29 23.70
CA ARG A 14 -13.72 -23.00 23.44
C ARG A 14 -13.68 -22.12 24.68
N ILE A 15 -13.65 -20.81 24.45
CA ILE A 15 -13.74 -19.79 25.51
C ILE A 15 -14.94 -18.90 25.18
N MET A 16 -15.83 -18.75 26.16
CA MET A 16 -16.97 -17.85 26.08
C MET A 16 -16.54 -16.43 26.46
N ASN A 17 -16.97 -15.42 25.72
CA ASN A 17 -16.84 -14.03 26.14
C ASN A 17 -18.07 -13.58 26.93
N ALA A 18 -17.95 -12.45 27.64
CA ALA A 18 -19.04 -11.89 28.44
C ALA A 18 -20.31 -11.56 27.63
N PHE A 19 -20.21 -11.48 26.31
CA PHE A 19 -21.32 -11.20 25.39
C PHE A 19 -21.98 -12.48 24.84
N GLY A 20 -21.67 -13.66 25.40
CA GLY A 20 -22.30 -14.94 25.06
C GLY A 20 -21.83 -15.57 23.75
N SER A 21 -20.84 -14.99 23.08
CA SER A 21 -20.20 -15.60 21.91
C SER A 21 -19.01 -16.47 22.32
N TYR A 22 -18.71 -17.49 21.52
CA TYR A 22 -17.60 -18.40 21.76
C TYR A 22 -16.49 -18.20 20.72
N THR A 23 -15.25 -18.34 21.16
CA THR A 23 -14.08 -18.41 20.29
C THR A 23 -13.26 -19.64 20.60
N SER A 24 -12.47 -20.11 19.64
CA SER A 24 -11.54 -21.23 19.85
C SER A 24 -10.51 -20.86 20.91
N CYS A 25 -10.26 -21.76 21.86
CA CYS A 25 -9.27 -21.54 22.90
C CYS A 25 -7.88 -21.32 22.27
N PRO A 26 -7.18 -20.21 22.56
CA PRO A 26 -5.90 -19.88 21.94
C PRO A 26 -4.78 -20.84 22.40
N SER A 27 -4.90 -21.40 23.60
CA SER A 27 -3.88 -22.30 24.17
C SER A 27 -3.89 -23.69 23.54
N CYS A 28 -5.05 -24.24 23.22
CA CYS A 28 -5.18 -25.58 22.61
C CYS A 28 -5.67 -25.54 21.15
N ARG A 29 -5.91 -24.35 20.59
CA ARG A 29 -6.44 -24.11 19.24
C ARG A 29 -7.72 -24.90 18.92
N GLY A 30 -8.59 -25.09 19.92
CA GLY A 30 -9.83 -25.85 19.74
C GLY A 30 -9.76 -27.35 20.06
N SER A 31 -8.58 -27.89 20.38
CA SER A 31 -8.43 -29.32 20.64
C SER A 31 -8.89 -29.77 22.04
N GLY A 32 -9.07 -28.83 22.97
CA GLY A 32 -9.46 -29.11 24.36
C GLY A 32 -8.37 -29.80 25.21
N ARG A 33 -7.28 -30.24 24.59
CA ARG A 33 -6.21 -31.02 25.20
C ARG A 33 -4.91 -30.22 25.20
N ARG A 34 -4.06 -30.46 26.21
CA ARG A 34 -2.68 -29.96 26.18
C ARG A 34 -1.94 -30.74 25.10
N ALA A 35 -1.53 -30.08 24.01
CA ALA A 35 -0.74 -30.73 22.97
C ALA A 35 0.62 -31.14 23.57
N PRO A 36 0.99 -32.43 23.58
CA PRO A 36 2.24 -32.87 24.20
C PRO A 36 3.48 -32.50 23.37
N ASP A 37 3.34 -32.20 22.07
CA ASP A 37 4.48 -32.08 21.13
C ASP A 37 4.33 -30.97 20.07
N GLU A 38 3.62 -29.88 20.35
CA GLU A 38 3.75 -28.66 19.52
C GLU A 38 4.73 -27.69 20.20
N PRO A 39 5.75 -27.18 19.49
CA PRO A 39 6.61 -26.15 20.05
C PRO A 39 5.73 -24.95 20.39
N THR A 40 5.53 -24.71 21.68
CA THR A 40 4.89 -23.51 22.24
C THR A 40 5.62 -22.23 21.85
N PHE A 41 6.81 -22.36 21.25
CA PHE A 41 7.53 -21.28 20.61
C PHE A 41 7.08 -21.14 19.15
N ARG A 42 6.16 -20.18 18.91
CA ARG A 42 5.93 -19.67 17.56
C ARG A 42 7.21 -18.99 17.13
N ASP A 43 8.00 -19.64 16.28
CA ASP A 43 9.24 -19.08 15.75
C ASP A 43 8.94 -17.76 15.02
N VAL A 44 9.13 -16.67 15.74
CA VAL A 44 8.86 -15.29 15.27
C VAL A 44 9.93 -14.84 14.28
N THR A 45 11.02 -15.61 14.13
CA THR A 45 12.11 -15.30 13.19
C THR A 45 11.84 -15.81 11.78
N LYS A 46 10.86 -16.72 11.60
CA LYS A 46 10.46 -17.19 10.27
C LYS A 46 9.60 -16.14 9.58
N THR A 47 10.16 -15.48 8.58
CA THR A 47 9.40 -14.61 7.66
C THR A 47 8.24 -15.37 7.04
N LYS A 48 7.04 -14.80 7.18
CA LYS A 48 5.82 -15.30 6.54
C LYS A 48 6.12 -15.58 5.05
N PRO A 49 5.62 -16.67 4.43
CA PRO A 49 5.86 -16.96 3.00
C PRO A 49 5.49 -15.81 2.06
N SER A 50 4.55 -14.94 2.49
CA SER A 50 4.19 -13.70 1.79
C SER A 50 5.32 -12.67 1.69
N HIS A 51 6.34 -12.72 2.56
CA HIS A 51 7.53 -11.87 2.46
C HIS A 51 8.60 -12.46 1.53
N HIS A 52 8.55 -13.77 1.25
CA HIS A 52 9.37 -14.41 0.22
C HIS A 52 8.75 -14.30 -1.17
N ALA A 53 7.43 -14.10 -1.24
CA ALA A 53 6.80 -13.74 -2.49
C ALA A 53 7.35 -12.37 -2.90
N ALA A 54 8.25 -12.36 -3.89
CA ALA A 54 8.54 -11.15 -4.64
C ALA A 54 7.19 -10.52 -4.98
N ALA A 55 6.98 -9.27 -4.57
CA ALA A 55 5.78 -8.54 -4.93
C ALA A 55 5.57 -8.75 -6.43
N ARG A 56 4.42 -9.29 -6.83
CA ARG A 56 4.04 -9.36 -8.24
C ARG A 56 4.15 -7.93 -8.76
N GLN A 57 5.26 -7.61 -9.38
CA GLN A 57 5.45 -6.37 -10.11
C GLN A 57 4.41 -6.48 -11.21
N ALA A 58 3.26 -5.82 -11.00
CA ALA A 58 2.30 -5.63 -12.06
C ALA A 58 3.12 -5.11 -13.24
N ALA A 59 3.05 -5.82 -14.37
CA ALA A 59 3.77 -5.46 -15.58
C ALA A 59 3.64 -3.95 -15.75
N ALA A 60 4.77 -3.27 -15.88
CA ALA A 60 4.81 -1.82 -16.01
C ALA A 60 3.90 -1.44 -17.18
N VAL A 61 2.65 -1.06 -16.87
CA VAL A 61 1.73 -0.46 -17.82
C VAL A 61 2.51 0.71 -18.37
N GLY A 62 2.79 0.68 -19.68
CA GLY A 62 3.65 1.67 -20.32
C GLY A 62 3.24 3.05 -19.84
N LYS A 63 4.16 3.76 -19.18
CA LYS A 63 3.86 5.05 -18.57
C LYS A 63 3.16 5.91 -19.63
N PRO A 64 1.93 6.38 -19.38
CA PRO A 64 1.21 7.13 -20.39
C PRO A 64 2.08 8.30 -20.80
N LYS A 65 2.28 8.49 -22.11
CA LYS A 65 3.14 9.55 -22.65
C LYS A 65 2.54 10.94 -22.39
N TRP A 66 1.26 11.00 -22.03
CA TRP A 66 0.49 12.22 -21.89
C TRP A 66 -0.45 12.15 -20.68
N PRO A 67 -0.73 13.27 -19.99
CA PRO A 67 -1.73 13.33 -18.94
C PRO A 67 -3.11 12.91 -19.44
N SER A 68 -3.89 12.27 -18.58
CA SER A 68 -5.22 11.75 -18.93
C SER A 68 -6.35 12.70 -18.54
N THR A 69 -6.10 13.64 -17.62
CA THR A 69 -7.10 14.62 -17.21
C THR A 69 -7.08 15.88 -18.07
N GLY A 70 -8.24 16.53 -18.20
CA GLY A 70 -8.35 17.77 -18.97
C GLY A 70 -7.57 18.95 -18.38
N GLU A 71 -7.30 18.97 -17.07
CA GLU A 71 -6.47 20.00 -16.44
C GLU A 71 -4.98 19.74 -16.67
N GLY A 72 -4.55 18.48 -16.57
CA GLY A 72 -3.18 18.09 -16.89
C GLY A 72 -2.83 18.30 -18.35
N ASP A 73 -3.74 18.03 -19.29
CA ASP A 73 -3.53 18.31 -20.72
C ASP A 73 -3.26 19.81 -20.98
N LYS A 74 -4.07 20.69 -20.39
CA LYS A 74 -3.88 22.15 -20.50
C LYS A 74 -2.53 22.57 -19.92
N LEU A 75 -2.13 21.98 -18.79
CA LEU A 75 -0.86 22.31 -18.15
C LEU A 75 0.35 21.79 -18.94
N ALA A 76 0.26 20.56 -19.49
CA ALA A 76 1.31 19.99 -20.32
C ALA A 76 1.52 20.78 -21.62
N LYS A 77 0.44 21.28 -22.24
CA LYS A 77 0.54 22.20 -23.39
C LYS A 77 1.24 23.50 -23.03
N GLN A 78 0.89 24.11 -21.89
CA GLN A 78 1.59 25.31 -21.39
C GLN A 78 3.09 25.06 -21.17
N VAL A 79 3.47 23.88 -20.66
CA VAL A 79 4.86 23.49 -20.50
C VAL A 79 5.56 23.32 -21.86
N GLN A 80 4.89 22.70 -22.83
CA GLN A 80 5.44 22.46 -24.16
C GLN A 80 5.67 23.78 -24.93
N GLU A 81 4.73 24.72 -24.82
CA GLU A 81 4.77 26.04 -25.46
C GLU A 81 5.76 27.01 -24.78
N SER A 82 6.16 26.76 -23.53
CA SER A 82 7.10 27.63 -22.82
C SER A 82 8.45 27.72 -23.54
N THR A 83 8.96 28.93 -23.76
CA THR A 83 10.28 29.14 -24.38
C THR A 83 11.42 29.20 -23.35
N LEU A 84 11.07 29.26 -22.06
CA LEU A 84 12.01 29.43 -20.96
C LEU A 84 12.71 28.13 -20.53
N CYS A 85 12.08 26.98 -20.78
CA CYS A 85 12.62 25.68 -20.37
C CYS A 85 13.30 24.96 -21.54
N THR A 86 14.43 24.29 -21.26
CA THR A 86 15.07 23.39 -22.21
C THR A 86 14.18 22.17 -22.49
N ALA A 87 14.40 21.49 -23.61
CA ALA A 87 13.60 20.33 -24.00
C ALA A 87 13.57 19.23 -22.92
N GLU A 88 14.70 18.99 -22.26
CA GLU A 88 14.80 18.02 -21.16
C GLU A 88 13.92 18.40 -19.96
N VAL A 89 13.93 19.68 -19.57
CA VAL A 89 13.10 20.17 -18.46
C VAL A 89 11.62 20.05 -18.81
N LYS A 90 11.22 20.34 -20.05
CA LYS A 90 9.85 20.14 -20.52
C LYS A 90 9.42 18.68 -20.39
N THR A 91 10.25 17.74 -20.84
CA THR A 91 9.93 16.31 -20.72
C THR A 91 9.80 15.87 -19.27
N ARG A 92 10.68 16.35 -18.38
CA ARG A 92 10.62 16.05 -16.94
C ARG A 92 9.35 16.60 -16.29
N LEU A 93 8.95 17.82 -16.64
CA LEU A 93 7.75 18.44 -16.10
C LEU A 93 6.46 17.75 -16.58
N ILE A 94 6.39 17.36 -17.85
CA ILE A 94 5.26 16.58 -18.37
C ILE A 94 5.16 15.24 -17.62
N GLN A 95 6.30 14.60 -17.34
CA GLN A 95 6.33 13.36 -16.56
C GLN A 95 5.89 13.57 -15.11
N GLU A 96 6.30 14.68 -14.47
CA GLU A 96 5.83 15.04 -13.13
C GLU A 96 4.31 15.27 -13.08
N ILE A 97 3.72 15.86 -14.13
CA ILE A 97 2.26 16.01 -14.24
C ILE A 97 1.59 14.64 -14.29
N ILE A 98 2.09 13.72 -15.12
CA ILE A 98 1.56 12.36 -15.25
C ILE A 98 1.65 11.60 -13.92
N ASP A 99 2.80 11.64 -13.25
CA ASP A 99 3.02 10.94 -11.98
C ASP A 99 2.15 11.53 -10.86
N TYR A 100 1.92 12.85 -10.87
CA TYR A 100 1.03 13.52 -9.93
C TYR A 100 -0.44 13.12 -10.16
N GLU A 101 -0.90 13.08 -11.42
CA GLU A 101 -2.24 12.58 -11.75
C GLU A 101 -2.42 11.12 -11.36
N ALA A 102 -1.45 10.25 -11.64
CA ALA A 102 -1.53 8.84 -11.30
C ALA A 102 -1.67 8.58 -9.80
N SER A 103 -1.10 9.46 -8.97
CA SER A 103 -1.13 9.34 -7.51
C SER A 103 -2.32 10.07 -6.85
N HIS A 104 -2.78 11.19 -7.41
CA HIS A 104 -3.79 12.06 -6.79
C HIS A 104 -5.13 12.13 -7.56
N GLY A 105 -5.21 11.52 -8.74
CA GLY A 105 -6.36 11.58 -9.64
C GLY A 105 -6.41 12.88 -10.45
N ASN A 106 -6.40 14.04 -9.78
CA ASN A 106 -6.47 15.36 -10.43
C ASN A 106 -5.30 16.27 -10.04
N CYS A 107 -4.88 17.14 -10.96
CA CYS A 107 -3.90 18.19 -10.67
C CYS A 107 -4.49 19.24 -9.72
N THR A 108 -3.97 19.33 -8.50
CA THR A 108 -4.44 20.35 -7.53
C THR A 108 -4.00 21.76 -7.94
N GLN A 109 -4.73 22.79 -7.48
CA GLN A 109 -4.38 24.18 -7.78
C GLN A 109 -2.97 24.58 -7.30
N THR A 110 -2.50 23.99 -6.19
CA THR A 110 -1.15 24.22 -5.67
C THR A 110 -0.10 23.62 -6.59
N PHE A 111 -0.34 22.42 -7.11
CA PHE A 111 0.52 21.78 -8.10
C PHE A 111 0.56 22.57 -9.42
N ILE A 112 -0.59 23.02 -9.93
CA ILE A 112 -0.67 23.87 -11.13
C ILE A 112 0.13 25.16 -10.93
N LYS A 113 -0.01 25.82 -9.77
CA LYS A 113 0.78 27.02 -9.43
C LYS A 113 2.28 26.72 -9.37
N LYS A 114 2.70 25.57 -8.84
CA LYS A 114 4.10 25.14 -8.78
C LYS A 114 4.69 24.98 -10.18
N ILE A 115 4.01 24.28 -11.07
CA ILE A 115 4.46 24.09 -12.45
C ILE A 115 4.51 25.43 -13.18
N ARG A 116 3.44 26.24 -13.09
CA ARG A 116 3.40 27.56 -13.75
C ARG A 116 4.53 28.49 -13.33
N LYS A 117 4.96 28.47 -12.06
CA LYS A 117 6.12 29.25 -11.60
C LYS A 117 7.43 28.89 -12.31
N GLN A 118 7.54 27.70 -12.88
CA GLN A 118 8.74 27.23 -13.58
C GLN A 118 8.72 27.59 -15.08
N VAL A 119 7.52 27.72 -15.66
CA VAL A 119 7.34 27.98 -17.11
C VAL A 119 6.91 29.41 -17.45
N VAL A 120 6.38 30.16 -16.49
CA VAL A 120 6.00 31.57 -16.66
C VAL A 120 7.07 32.46 -16.01
N PRO A 121 7.56 33.50 -16.69
CA PRO A 121 8.50 34.43 -16.08
C PRO A 121 7.85 35.05 -14.84
N ARG A 122 8.58 35.03 -13.72
CA ARG A 122 8.15 35.74 -12.52
C ARG A 122 8.17 37.23 -12.88
N ALA A 123 7.00 37.84 -13.05
CA ALA A 123 6.91 39.28 -13.22
C ALA A 123 7.59 39.92 -12.00
N THR A 124 8.73 40.54 -12.25
CA THR A 124 9.44 41.43 -11.31
C THR A 124 8.69 42.74 -11.21
#